data_AF-A0A251UMB2-F1
#
_entry.id   AF-A0A251UMB2-F1
#
_cell.length_a   1.000
_cell.length_b   1.000
_cell.length_c   1.000
_cell.angle_alpha   90.00
_cell.angle_beta   90.00
_cell.angle_gamma   90.00
#
_symmetry.space_group_name_H-M   'P 1'
#
loop_
_entity.id
_entity.type
_entity.pdbx_description
1 polymer ?
#
loop_
_entity_poly.entity_id
_entity_poly.type
_entity_poly.pdbx_seq_one_letter_code
_entity_poly.pdbx_strand_id
1 'polypeptide(L)'
;MKLMAGQTPSNLIEEISDHPEFIVEYEPVRKKENKREKFKNSRFCLFVYGSDMTWMVEAMASGCVPVVITDRPLQDLPLMDVVDWSEMAVFVGVKGGVKGLKRVLDGIEKSRYERLVESGVAATQHLVWNAEPQAHDAFHMVVYQLWLRQHTEGDGGGDGGGWRRVMVGGG
;
A
#
# COMPACT_ATOMS: atom_id res chain seq x y z
N MET A 1 -20.42 31.71 -8.26
CA MET A 1 -20.73 30.27 -8.43
C MET A 1 -19.43 29.48 -8.32
N LYS A 2 -19.16 28.87 -7.15
CA LYS A 2 -18.01 27.98 -6.94
C LYS A 2 -18.59 26.73 -6.27
N LEU A 3 -18.58 25.62 -7.01
CA LEU A 3 -19.19 24.36 -6.59
C LEU A 3 -18.43 23.79 -5.38
N MET A 4 -19.20 23.37 -4.38
CA MET A 4 -18.72 22.75 -3.15
C MET A 4 -18.18 21.35 -3.46
N ALA A 5 -16.90 21.12 -3.21
CA ALA A 5 -16.35 19.78 -3.02
C ALA A 5 -16.40 19.48 -1.52
N GLY A 6 -17.38 18.71 -1.06
CA GLY A 6 -17.48 18.41 0.37
C GLY A 6 -18.80 17.79 0.80
N GLN A 7 -19.02 16.53 0.44
CA GLN A 7 -19.89 15.54 1.08
C GLN A 7 -19.72 14.24 0.26
N THR A 8 -19.07 13.15 0.68
CA THR A 8 -18.58 12.66 1.99
C THR A 8 -17.74 11.38 1.75
N PRO A 9 -16.58 11.20 2.42
CA PRO A 9 -15.99 9.87 2.68
C PRO A 9 -16.47 9.25 4.00
N SER A 10 -16.98 10.07 4.93
CA SER A 10 -17.21 9.72 6.34
C SER A 10 -18.35 8.71 6.58
N ASN A 11 -19.48 8.89 5.91
CA ASN A 11 -20.65 8.00 6.04
C ASN A 11 -20.42 6.60 5.47
N LEU A 12 -19.59 6.45 4.44
CA LEU A 12 -19.23 5.13 3.90
C LEU A 12 -18.26 4.39 4.82
N ILE A 13 -17.27 5.09 5.39
CA ILE A 13 -16.32 4.50 6.33
C ILE A 13 -17.03 3.98 7.59
N GLU A 14 -17.96 4.77 8.14
CA GLU A 14 -18.80 4.34 9.28
C GLU A 14 -19.60 3.07 8.93
N GLU A 15 -20.23 3.02 7.75
CA GLU A 15 -21.06 1.88 7.33
C GLU A 15 -20.24 0.60 7.07
N ILE A 16 -19.00 0.73 6.57
CA ILE A 16 -18.12 -0.42 6.32
C ILE A 16 -17.47 -0.92 7.62
N SER A 17 -17.12 -0.03 8.55
CA SER A 17 -16.44 -0.38 9.79
C SER A 17 -17.24 -1.34 10.69
N ASP A 18 -18.56 -1.35 10.58
CA ASP A 18 -19.44 -2.22 11.36
C ASP A 18 -19.69 -3.60 10.70
N HIS A 19 -19.09 -3.88 9.53
CA HIS A 19 -19.41 -5.07 8.74
C HIS A 19 -18.47 -6.25 9.02
N PRO A 20 -18.98 -7.45 9.34
CA PRO A 20 -18.15 -8.59 9.77
C PRO A 20 -17.26 -9.20 8.67
N GLU A 21 -17.57 -8.93 7.39
CA GLU A 21 -16.78 -9.42 6.24
C GLU A 21 -15.64 -8.47 5.84
N PHE A 22 -15.58 -7.26 6.43
CA PHE A 22 -14.64 -6.22 6.03
C PHE A 22 -13.75 -5.80 7.20
N ILE A 23 -12.44 -6.02 7.07
CA ILE A 23 -11.48 -5.41 7.99
C ILE A 23 -11.09 -4.04 7.43
N VAL A 24 -11.69 -2.99 7.98
CA VAL A 24 -11.31 -1.59 7.73
C VAL A 24 -10.28 -1.19 8.78
N GLU A 25 -9.00 -1.16 8.43
CA GLU A 25 -7.99 -0.59 9.30
C GLU A 25 -7.83 0.90 8.98
N TYR A 26 -8.60 1.75 9.66
CA TYR A 26 -8.41 3.20 9.67
C TYR A 26 -7.37 3.57 10.73
N GLU A 27 -6.09 3.43 10.39
CA GLU A 27 -4.93 4.05 11.06
C GLU A 27 -4.61 3.69 12.54
N PRO A 28 -3.37 4.00 12.97
CA PRO A 28 -2.40 2.96 13.30
C PRO A 28 -2.88 2.15 14.51
N VAL A 29 -3.02 0.84 14.31
CA VAL A 29 -3.41 -0.08 15.37
C VAL A 29 -2.48 0.13 16.57
N ARG A 30 -2.99 0.80 17.61
CA ARG A 30 -2.33 1.00 18.92
C ARG A 30 -1.95 -0.32 19.61
N LYS A 31 -2.29 -1.45 19.00
CA LYS A 31 -1.86 -2.80 19.34
C LYS A 31 -1.31 -3.48 18.08
N LYS A 32 0.02 -3.45 17.91
CA LYS A 32 0.75 -4.22 16.87
C LYS A 32 0.42 -5.73 16.87
N GLU A 33 -0.22 -6.24 17.92
CA GLU A 33 -0.51 -7.65 18.05
C GLU A 33 -1.56 -8.11 17.04
N ASN A 34 -1.14 -9.04 16.17
CA ASN A 34 -1.94 -9.87 15.28
C ASN A 34 -2.44 -9.23 13.98
N LYS A 35 -1.90 -8.07 13.55
CA LYS A 35 -2.23 -7.45 12.25
C LYS A 35 -1.99 -8.40 11.05
N ARG A 36 -0.83 -9.05 11.02
CA ARG A 36 -0.50 -10.06 10.00
C ARG A 36 -1.45 -11.26 10.02
N GLU A 37 -1.91 -11.69 11.19
CA GLU A 37 -2.90 -12.78 11.31
C GLU A 37 -4.28 -12.35 10.81
N LYS A 38 -4.69 -11.12 11.10
CA LYS A 38 -5.93 -10.55 10.56
C LYS A 38 -5.93 -10.51 9.04
N PHE A 39 -4.82 -10.07 8.43
CA PHE A 39 -4.69 -10.07 6.97
C PHE A 39 -4.74 -11.47 6.38
N LYS A 40 -4.06 -12.44 7.00
CA LYS A 40 -4.12 -13.85 6.55
C LYS A 40 -5.53 -14.45 6.62
N ASN A 41 -6.35 -14.00 7.57
CA ASN A 41 -7.71 -14.49 7.75
C ASN A 41 -8.74 -13.72 6.91
N SER A 42 -8.32 -12.70 6.17
CA SER A 42 -9.21 -11.83 5.38
C SER A 42 -9.00 -12.02 3.89
N ARG A 43 -10.10 -12.13 3.14
CA ARG A 43 -10.01 -12.22 1.67
C ARG A 43 -9.66 -10.88 1.02
N PHE A 44 -10.26 -9.80 1.53
CA PHE A 44 -10.13 -8.44 1.01
C PHE A 44 -9.78 -7.46 2.13
N CYS A 45 -8.94 -6.48 1.82
CA CYS A 45 -8.53 -5.41 2.73
C CYS A 45 -8.89 -4.07 2.11
N LEU A 46 -9.62 -3.24 2.85
CA LEU A 46 -10.17 -1.99 2.30
C LEU A 46 -9.24 -0.81 2.53
N PHE A 47 -9.07 -0.02 1.47
CA PHE A 47 -8.26 1.19 1.47
C PHE A 47 -9.10 2.34 0.94
N VAL A 48 -9.26 3.40 1.73
CA VAL A 48 -9.96 4.60 1.26
C VAL A 48 -8.93 5.54 0.67
N TYR A 49 -9.15 5.94 -0.58
CA TYR A 49 -8.26 6.86 -1.25
C TYR A 49 -8.21 8.22 -0.53
N GLY A 50 -7.00 8.65 -0.18
CA GLY A 50 -6.74 9.84 0.65
C GLY A 50 -6.51 9.58 2.15
N SER A 51 -6.61 8.33 2.64
CA SER A 51 -6.16 7.93 3.99
C SER A 51 -4.76 7.32 3.97
N ASP A 52 -4.21 6.98 5.14
CA ASP A 52 -2.97 6.22 5.24
C ASP A 52 -3.11 4.83 4.60
N MET A 53 -2.27 4.58 3.60
CA MET A 53 -2.18 3.32 2.84
C MET A 53 -0.83 2.60 3.05
N THR A 54 -0.02 3.02 4.03
CA THR A 54 1.32 2.48 4.27
C THR A 54 1.34 0.97 4.51
N TRP A 55 0.23 0.41 5.00
CA TRP A 55 0.07 -1.01 5.29
C TRP A 55 -0.45 -1.85 4.12
N MET A 56 -0.72 -1.24 2.97
CA MET A 56 -1.24 -1.93 1.79
C MET A 56 -0.31 -3.04 1.32
N VAL A 57 0.99 -2.76 1.25
CA VAL A 57 2.00 -3.74 0.83
C VAL A 57 2.10 -4.91 1.83
N GLU A 58 1.95 -4.65 3.14
CA GLU A 58 1.95 -5.71 4.17
C GLU A 58 0.71 -6.61 4.08
N ALA A 59 -0.45 -6.04 3.78
CA ALA A 59 -1.69 -6.77 3.54
C ALA A 59 -1.58 -7.65 2.29
N MET A 60 -1.07 -7.10 1.19
CA MET A 60 -0.80 -7.84 -0.05
C MET A 60 0.16 -9.00 0.20
N ALA A 61 1.26 -8.78 0.95
CA ALA A 61 2.24 -9.82 1.27
C ALA A 61 1.64 -10.95 2.12
N SER A 62 0.56 -10.66 2.84
CA SER A 62 -0.19 -11.64 3.64
C SER A 62 -1.29 -12.37 2.84
N GLY A 63 -1.44 -12.06 1.55
CA GLY A 63 -2.45 -12.62 0.66
C GLY A 63 -3.81 -11.91 0.67
N CYS A 64 -3.91 -10.76 1.35
CA CYS A 64 -5.15 -9.98 1.37
C CYS A 64 -5.24 -9.10 0.12
N VAL A 65 -6.31 -9.23 -0.66
CA VAL A 65 -6.49 -8.44 -1.90
C VAL A 65 -6.90 -7.00 -1.54
N PRO A 66 -6.14 -5.97 -1.96
CA PRO A 66 -6.54 -4.59 -1.76
C PRO A 66 -7.81 -4.23 -2.51
N VAL A 67 -8.73 -3.57 -1.82
CA VAL A 67 -9.94 -2.98 -2.40
C VAL A 67 -9.87 -1.48 -2.16
N VAL A 68 -9.53 -0.73 -3.21
CA VAL A 68 -9.32 0.71 -3.15
C VAL A 68 -10.63 1.42 -3.49
N ILE A 69 -11.16 2.13 -2.49
CA ILE A 69 -12.38 2.91 -2.58
C ILE A 69 -12.01 4.34 -2.93
N THR A 70 -12.48 4.84 -4.07
CA THR A 70 -12.17 6.19 -4.56
C THR A 70 -13.33 6.77 -5.35
N ASP A 71 -13.49 8.09 -5.33
CA ASP A 71 -14.40 8.85 -6.20
C ASP A 71 -13.66 9.57 -7.35
N ARG A 72 -12.34 9.41 -7.41
CA ARG A 72 -11.43 10.07 -8.36
C ARG A 72 -10.54 9.08 -9.10
N PRO A 73 -10.05 9.44 -10.30
CA PRO A 73 -9.01 8.66 -10.98
C PRO A 73 -7.78 8.52 -10.08
N LEU A 74 -7.29 7.30 -9.93
CA LEU A 74 -6.05 7.02 -9.21
C LEU A 74 -4.89 7.36 -10.14
N GLN A 75 -3.98 8.22 -9.68
CA GLN A 75 -2.81 8.67 -10.46
C GLN A 75 -1.48 8.55 -9.70
N ASP A 76 -1.52 8.02 -8.48
CA ASP A 76 -0.45 8.13 -7.49
C ASP A 76 -0.25 6.84 -6.67
N LEU A 77 -0.74 5.68 -7.12
CA LEU A 77 -0.29 4.43 -6.51
C LEU A 77 1.20 4.20 -6.81
N PRO A 78 1.94 3.53 -5.92
CA PRO A 78 3.34 3.24 -6.17
C PRO A 78 3.55 2.49 -7.49
N LEU A 79 4.51 2.95 -8.29
CA LEU A 79 4.92 2.32 -9.55
C LEU A 79 3.80 2.12 -10.59
N MET A 80 2.73 2.93 -10.60
CA MET A 80 1.60 2.73 -11.54
C MET A 80 1.96 2.70 -13.01
N ASP A 81 3.03 3.39 -13.42
CA ASP A 81 3.49 3.38 -14.80
C ASP A 81 4.28 2.11 -15.17
N VAL A 82 4.59 1.26 -14.18
CA VAL A 82 5.43 0.07 -14.31
C VAL A 82 4.65 -1.21 -14.01
N VAL A 83 3.73 -1.18 -13.05
CA VAL A 83 2.93 -2.35 -12.65
C VAL A 83 1.44 -2.13 -12.93
N ASP A 84 0.78 -3.16 -13.45
CA ASP A 84 -0.66 -3.13 -13.67
C ASP A 84 -1.42 -3.43 -12.37
N TRP A 85 -1.86 -2.36 -11.71
CA TRP A 85 -2.62 -2.47 -10.47
C TRP A 85 -3.97 -3.18 -10.63
N SER A 86 -4.53 -3.26 -11.84
CA SER A 86 -5.80 -3.96 -12.08
C SER A 86 -5.70 -5.48 -11.93
N GLU A 87 -4.48 -6.01 -12.00
CA GLU A 87 -4.17 -7.44 -11.81
C GLU A 87 -3.89 -7.80 -10.35
N MET A 88 -3.79 -6.82 -9.44
CA MET A 88 -3.48 -7.05 -8.02
C MET A 88 -4.48 -6.42 -7.04
N ALA A 89 -5.30 -5.47 -7.49
CA ALA A 89 -6.27 -4.76 -6.64
C ALA A 89 -7.64 -4.61 -7.31
N VAL A 90 -8.65 -4.35 -6.49
CA VAL A 90 -10.02 -4.07 -6.93
C VAL A 90 -10.34 -2.61 -6.67
N PHE A 91 -10.83 -1.91 -7.69
CA PHE A 91 -11.18 -0.50 -7.59
C PHE A 91 -12.70 -0.33 -7.53
N VAL A 92 -13.18 0.39 -6.51
CA VAL A 92 -14.62 0.58 -6.27
C VAL A 92 -14.95 2.05 -6.07
N GLY A 93 -16.01 2.50 -6.73
CA GLY A 93 -16.54 3.85 -6.57
C GLY A 93 -17.33 4.03 -5.27
N VAL A 94 -17.21 5.19 -4.62
CA VAL A 94 -17.94 5.53 -3.38
C VAL A 94 -19.46 5.48 -3.53
N LYS A 95 -19.98 5.76 -4.73
CA LYS A 95 -21.43 5.94 -5.00
C LYS A 95 -22.31 4.72 -4.67
N GLY A 96 -21.74 3.51 -4.66
CA GLY A 96 -22.49 2.27 -4.44
C GLY A 96 -22.76 1.93 -2.97
N GLY A 97 -22.10 2.62 -2.04
CA GLY A 97 -22.16 2.28 -0.61
C GLY A 97 -21.67 0.85 -0.31
N VAL A 98 -21.98 0.36 0.89
CA VAL A 98 -21.64 -1.02 1.30
C VAL A 98 -22.30 -2.07 0.40
N LYS A 99 -23.55 -1.84 -0.03
CA LYS A 99 -24.27 -2.78 -0.90
C LYS A 99 -23.63 -2.93 -2.28
N GLY A 100 -23.15 -1.83 -2.85
CA GLY A 100 -22.43 -1.85 -4.12
C GLY A 100 -21.07 -2.53 -3.99
N LEU A 101 -20.34 -2.23 -2.92
CA LEU A 101 -19.08 -2.89 -2.58
C LEU A 101 -19.25 -4.41 -2.48
N LYS A 102 -20.21 -4.86 -1.66
CA LYS A 102 -20.52 -6.29 -1.52
C LYS A 102 -20.85 -6.95 -2.84
N ARG A 103 -21.69 -6.32 -3.67
CA ARG A 103 -22.03 -6.84 -5.01
C ARG A 103 -20.79 -7.02 -5.90
N VAL A 104 -19.88 -6.06 -5.87
CA VAL A 104 -18.64 -6.15 -6.67
C VAL A 104 -17.78 -7.31 -6.17
N LEU A 105 -17.58 -7.42 -4.86
CA LEU A 105 -16.69 -8.43 -4.26
C LEU A 105 -17.26 -9.84 -4.34
N ASP A 106 -18.57 -10.01 -4.13
CA ASP A 106 -19.27 -11.28 -4.30
C ASP A 106 -19.30 -11.73 -5.78
N GLY A 107 -19.26 -10.77 -6.71
CA GLY A 107 -19.19 -11.02 -8.15
C GLY A 107 -17.79 -11.38 -8.66
N ILE A 108 -16.77 -11.43 -7.81
CA ILE A 108 -15.42 -11.84 -8.21
C ILE A 108 -15.37 -13.36 -8.26
N GLU A 109 -15.23 -13.88 -9.47
CA GLU A 109 -14.97 -15.30 -9.72
C GLU A 109 -13.74 -15.79 -8.96
N LYS A 110 -13.80 -17.02 -8.47
CA LYS A 110 -12.72 -17.62 -7.65
C LYS A 110 -11.36 -17.58 -8.36
N SER A 111 -11.32 -17.89 -9.66
CA SER A 111 -10.10 -17.86 -10.46
C SER A 111 -9.50 -16.45 -10.60
N ARG A 112 -10.35 -15.43 -10.68
CA ARG A 112 -9.89 -14.03 -10.68
C ARG A 112 -9.35 -13.64 -9.31
N TYR A 113 -10.01 -14.07 -8.23
CA TYR A 113 -9.52 -13.84 -6.88
C TYR A 113 -8.14 -14.46 -6.64
N GLU A 114 -7.94 -15.72 -7.06
CA GLU A 114 -6.64 -16.41 -6.95
C GLU A 114 -5.54 -15.65 -7.71
N ARG A 115 -5.82 -15.17 -8.93
CA ARG A 115 -4.88 -14.32 -9.69
C ARG A 115 -4.54 -13.00 -9.00
N LEU A 116 -5.52 -12.33 -8.39
CA LEU A 116 -5.31 -11.10 -7.64
C LEU A 116 -4.37 -11.33 -6.45
N VAL A 117 -4.56 -12.44 -5.73
CA VAL A 117 -3.70 -12.84 -4.59
C VAL A 117 -2.28 -13.13 -5.07
N GLU A 118 -2.12 -14.00 -6.08
CA GLU A 118 -0.80 -14.40 -6.59
C GLU A 118 -0.01 -13.20 -7.12
N SER A 119 -0.65 -12.36 -7.93
CA SER A 119 -0.03 -11.16 -8.52
C SER A 119 0.30 -10.13 -7.44
N GLY A 120 -0.60 -9.91 -6.47
CA GLY A 120 -0.37 -8.99 -5.36
C GLY A 120 0.80 -9.41 -4.47
N VAL A 121 0.84 -10.69 -4.08
CA VAL A 121 1.95 -11.24 -3.27
C VAL A 121 3.27 -11.12 -4.04
N ALA A 122 3.29 -11.51 -5.32
CA ALA A 122 4.49 -11.41 -6.15
C ALA A 122 4.96 -9.95 -6.32
N ALA A 123 4.04 -8.99 -6.48
CA ALA A 123 4.37 -7.58 -6.63
C ALA A 123 4.99 -6.98 -5.37
N THR A 124 4.71 -7.50 -4.18
CA THR A 124 5.21 -6.92 -2.92
C THR A 124 6.72 -6.81 -2.84
N GLN A 125 7.46 -7.71 -3.48
CA GLN A 125 8.93 -7.66 -3.54
C GLN A 125 9.47 -6.39 -4.23
N HIS A 126 8.67 -5.75 -5.09
CA HIS A 126 9.00 -4.51 -5.79
C HIS A 126 8.49 -3.26 -5.07
N LEU A 127 7.59 -3.43 -4.10
CA LEU A 127 6.89 -2.36 -3.39
C LEU A 127 7.38 -2.18 -1.94
N VAL A 128 8.40 -2.94 -1.52
CA VAL A 128 9.01 -2.78 -0.20
C VAL A 128 9.73 -1.44 -0.15
N TRP A 129 9.25 -0.56 0.72
CA TRP A 129 9.92 0.68 1.09
C TRP A 129 10.28 0.63 2.56
N ASN A 130 11.57 0.63 2.89
CA ASN A 130 11.99 0.72 4.27
C ASN A 130 11.97 2.19 4.72
N ALA A 131 11.44 2.49 5.91
CA ALA A 131 11.47 3.84 6.45
C ALA A 131 12.90 4.26 6.84
N GLU A 132 13.73 3.29 7.23
CA GLU A 132 15.15 3.44 7.51
C GLU A 132 15.95 2.50 6.60
N PRO A 133 17.17 2.88 6.15
CA PRO A 133 18.00 2.00 5.34
C PRO A 133 18.28 0.68 6.04
N GLN A 134 17.95 -0.43 5.38
CA GLN A 134 18.27 -1.77 5.87
C GLN A 134 19.40 -2.40 5.02
N ALA A 135 19.99 -3.48 5.54
CA ALA A 135 20.96 -4.25 4.77
C ALA A 135 20.31 -4.77 3.46
N HIS A 136 21.05 -4.63 2.35
CA HIS A 136 20.58 -5.03 1.01
C HIS A 136 19.40 -4.21 0.45
N ASP A 137 19.17 -3.00 0.98
CA ASP A 137 18.15 -2.08 0.46
C ASP A 137 18.62 -1.37 -0.82
N ALA A 138 18.18 -1.87 -1.97
CA ALA A 138 18.55 -1.32 -3.27
C ALA A 138 18.14 0.14 -3.45
N PHE A 139 17.00 0.55 -2.89
CA PHE A 139 16.51 1.91 -3.01
C PHE A 139 17.46 2.89 -2.32
N HIS A 140 17.74 2.66 -1.03
CA HIS A 140 18.66 3.53 -0.27
C HIS A 140 20.08 3.50 -0.84
N MET A 141 20.54 2.34 -1.35
CA MET A 141 21.84 2.23 -2.03
C MET A 141 21.90 3.12 -3.27
N VAL A 142 20.89 3.10 -4.14
CA VAL A 142 20.85 3.93 -5.36
C VAL A 142 20.77 5.42 -5.02
N VAL A 143 19.89 5.82 -4.09
CA VAL A 143 19.77 7.21 -3.65
C VAL A 143 21.09 7.73 -3.08
N TYR A 144 21.76 6.93 -2.24
CA TYR A 144 23.06 7.29 -1.69
C TYR A 144 24.13 7.45 -2.77
N GLN A 145 24.16 6.57 -3.78
CA GLN A 145 25.08 6.70 -4.91
C GLN A 145 24.84 7.98 -5.72
N LEU A 146 23.59 8.36 -5.94
CA LEU A 146 23.25 9.61 -6.62
C LEU A 146 23.67 10.82 -5.80
N TRP A 147 23.42 10.80 -4.49
CA TRP A 147 23.85 11.85 -3.57
C TRP A 147 25.37 12.02 -3.58
N LEU A 148 26.14 10.93 -3.52
CA LEU A 148 27.60 10.99 -3.61
C LEU A 148 28.05 11.71 -4.88
N ARG A 149 27.53 11.33 -6.05
CA ARG A 149 27.89 11.96 -7.34
C ARG A 149 27.64 13.46 -7.36
N GLN A 150 26.60 13.93 -6.67
CA GLN A 150 26.25 15.35 -6.60
C GLN A 150 27.09 16.14 -5.59
N HIS A 151 27.67 15.47 -4.58
CA HIS A 151 28.39 16.12 -3.48
C HIS A 151 29.90 15.79 -3.40
N THR A 152 30.44 14.88 -4.22
CA THR A 152 31.87 14.53 -4.23
C THR A 152 32.77 15.52 -4.97
N GLU A 153 32.26 16.59 -5.58
CA GLU A 153 33.09 17.61 -6.24
C GLU A 153 33.55 18.75 -5.32
N GLY A 154 33.21 18.72 -4.02
CA GLY A 154 33.38 19.90 -3.16
C GLY A 154 34.07 19.75 -1.80
N ASP A 155 33.88 18.65 -1.06
CA ASP A 155 34.25 18.67 0.36
C ASP A 155 35.00 17.42 0.83
N GLY A 156 36.28 17.63 1.13
CA GLY A 156 37.10 16.66 1.85
C GLY A 156 36.72 16.66 3.32
N GLY A 157 35.82 15.75 3.72
CA GLY A 157 35.61 15.43 5.14
C GLY A 157 34.15 15.32 5.55
N GLY A 158 33.48 14.24 5.16
CA GLY A 158 32.17 13.89 5.70
C GLY A 158 31.98 12.38 5.70
N ASP A 159 31.59 11.83 6.84
CA ASP A 159 31.40 10.42 7.20
C ASP A 159 30.61 9.57 6.17
N GLY A 160 31.26 9.19 5.07
CA GLY A 160 30.77 8.18 4.14
C GLY A 160 30.99 6.73 4.62
N GLY A 161 31.56 6.54 5.81
CA GLY A 161 31.91 5.23 6.38
C GLY A 161 30.73 4.57 7.09
N GLY A 162 29.92 5.36 7.81
CA GLY A 162 28.74 4.86 8.53
C GLY A 162 27.68 4.24 7.61
N TRP A 163 27.28 4.98 6.57
CA TRP A 163 26.25 4.55 5.61
C TRP A 163 26.66 3.30 4.82
N ARG A 164 27.93 3.21 4.44
CA ARG A 164 28.47 2.07 3.70
C ARG A 164 28.45 0.79 4.54
N ARG A 165 28.66 0.90 5.86
CA ARG A 165 28.60 -0.23 6.80
C ARG A 165 27.17 -0.72 7.04
N VAL A 166 26.21 0.21 7.16
CA VAL A 166 24.78 -0.12 7.37
C VAL A 166 24.18 -0.82 6.15
N MET A 167 24.48 -0.36 4.93
CA MET A 167 23.80 -0.87 3.73
C MET A 167 24.38 -2.19 3.17
N VAL A 168 25.67 -2.46 3.37
CA VAL A 168 26.33 -3.68 2.85
C VAL A 168 26.17 -4.87 3.82
N GLY A 169 25.67 -4.64 5.04
CA GLY A 169 25.55 -5.68 6.06
C GLY A 169 26.94 -6.12 6.55
N GLY A 170 27.66 -5.22 7.21
CA GLY A 170 28.96 -5.55 7.81
C GLY A 170 28.82 -6.35 9.10
N GLY A 171 29.35 -7.58 9.10
CA GLY A 171 29.71 -8.33 10.32
C GLY A 171 31.04 -7.89 10.91
#